data_AF-A0A537ULU2-F1
#
_entry.id   AF-A0A537ULU2-F1
#
_cell.length_a   1.000
_cell.length_b   1.000
_cell.length_c   1.000
_cell.angle_alpha   90.00
_cell.angle_beta   90.00
_cell.angle_gamma   90.00
#
_symmetry.space_group_name_H-M   'P 1'
#
loop_
_entity.id
_entity.type
_entity.pdbx_description
1 polymer ?
#
loop_
_entity_poly.entity_id
_entity_poly.type
_entity_poly.pdbx_seq_one_letter_code
_entity_poly.pdbx_strand_id
1 'polypeptide(L)'
;HAWKGDTAGNLVYRKTARNFNPMMATAAKITVAEVEHLVPAGEINPDHIHTPGIFIKRIVEVGTGKKRIEFRNTRPRPGKAPAAATGVEI
;
A
#
# COMPACT_ATOMS: atom_id res chain seq x y z
N HIS A 1 1.32 -2.51 -7.46
CA HIS A 1 1.24 -1.21 -6.74
C HIS A 1 2.28 -1.13 -5.64
N ALA A 2 3.05 -0.05 -5.57
CA ALA A 2 4.06 0.21 -4.54
C ALA A 2 3.84 1.58 -3.87
N TRP A 3 4.37 1.76 -2.66
CA TRP A 3 4.22 3.01 -1.93
C TRP A 3 5.24 4.06 -2.38
N LYS A 4 6.50 3.66 -2.51
CA LYS A 4 7.57 4.53 -3.03
C LYS A 4 8.36 3.76 -4.07
N GLY A 5 8.79 4.43 -5.13
CA GLY A 5 9.79 3.91 -6.05
C GLY A 5 10.77 4.98 -6.50
N ASP A 6 11.94 4.57 -6.96
CA ASP A 6 12.94 5.48 -7.51
C ASP A 6 13.03 5.42 -9.05
N THR A 7 13.72 6.38 -9.66
CA THR A 7 13.92 6.41 -11.12
C THR A 7 14.69 5.20 -11.68
N ALA A 8 15.35 4.41 -10.82
CA ALA A 8 16.06 3.19 -11.21
C ALA A 8 15.18 1.92 -11.11
N GLY A 9 13.93 2.02 -10.62
CA GLY A 9 13.02 0.89 -10.51
C GLY A 9 12.92 0.27 -9.13
N ASN A 10 13.69 0.73 -8.13
CA ASN A 10 13.66 0.14 -6.80
C ASN A 10 12.34 0.47 -6.10
N LEU A 11 11.67 -0.54 -5.53
CA LEU A 11 10.35 -0.36 -4.93
C LEU A 11 10.33 -0.64 -3.43
N VAL A 12 9.54 0.18 -2.74
CA VAL A 12 9.22 0.05 -1.32
C VAL A 12 7.71 -0.08 -1.14
N TYR A 13 7.26 -1.13 -0.45
CA TYR A 13 5.85 -1.35 -0.12
C TYR A 13 5.56 -1.03 1.33
N ARG A 14 4.33 -0.60 1.60
CA ARG A 14 3.91 -0.17 2.95
C ARG A 14 2.96 -1.18 3.59
N LYS A 15 3.35 -1.69 4.76
CA LYS A 15 2.55 -2.64 5.56
C LYS A 15 2.17 -3.90 4.74
N THR A 16 0.95 -4.40 4.93
CA THR A 16 0.41 -5.59 4.26
C THR A 16 0.17 -5.41 2.75
N ALA A 17 0.26 -4.18 2.22
CA ALA A 17 0.20 -3.94 0.78
C ALA A 17 1.41 -4.53 0.02
N ARG A 18 2.41 -5.07 0.73
CA ARG A 18 3.53 -5.81 0.13
C ARG A 18 3.13 -7.16 -0.47
N ASN A 19 2.02 -7.78 -0.04
CA ASN A 19 1.53 -9.11 -0.45
C ASN A 19 2.24 -9.83 -1.64
N PHE A 20 1.61 -9.91 -2.81
CA PHE A 20 2.10 -10.62 -4.00
C PHE A 20 2.89 -9.72 -4.94
N ASN A 21 2.96 -8.41 -4.68
CA ASN A 21 3.58 -7.45 -5.58
C ASN A 21 5.04 -7.81 -5.94
N PRO A 22 5.94 -8.18 -4.99
CA PRO A 22 7.29 -8.63 -5.32
C PRO A 22 7.33 -9.91 -6.17
N MET A 23 6.52 -10.92 -5.81
CA MET A 23 6.49 -12.19 -6.54
C MET A 23 6.02 -12.02 -7.99
N MET A 24 5.01 -11.18 -8.21
CA MET A 24 4.53 -10.88 -9.56
C MET A 24 5.54 -10.09 -10.38
N ALA A 25 6.29 -9.18 -9.74
CA ALA A 25 7.33 -8.41 -10.42
C ALA A 25 8.48 -9.30 -10.93
N THR A 26 8.84 -10.35 -10.20
CA THR A 26 9.89 -11.29 -10.61
C THR A 26 9.43 -12.31 -11.66
N ALA A 27 8.13 -12.62 -11.70
CA ALA A 27 7.58 -13.65 -12.59
C ALA A 27 7.23 -13.13 -14.00
N ALA A 28 7.10 -11.81 -14.17
CA ALA A 28 6.69 -11.21 -15.44
C ALA A 28 7.88 -10.92 -16.37
N LYS A 29 7.67 -11.08 -17.68
CA LYS A 29 8.63 -10.64 -18.71
C LYS A 29 8.76 -9.11 -18.76
N ILE A 30 7.64 -8.41 -18.58
CA ILE A 30 7.56 -6.96 -18.55
C ILE A 30 6.73 -6.56 -17.34
N THR A 31 7.35 -5.84 -16.41
CA THR A 31 6.69 -5.35 -15.19
C THR A 31 6.52 -3.84 -15.27
N VAL A 32 5.28 -3.39 -15.08
CA VAL A 32 4.92 -1.97 -14.91
C VAL A 32 4.54 -1.76 -13.45
N ALA A 33 5.23 -0.85 -12.76
CA ALA A 33 5.00 -0.56 -11.36
C ALA A 33 4.34 0.80 -11.18
N GLU A 34 3.13 0.79 -10.62
CA GLU A 34 2.47 2.01 -10.13
C GLU A 34 3.04 2.38 -8.75
N VAL A 35 3.41 3.65 -8.56
CA VAL A 35 3.98 4.19 -7.31
C VAL A 35 3.22 5.41 -6.82
N GLU A 36 3.04 5.55 -5.50
CA GLU A 36 2.43 6.75 -4.91
C GLU A 36 3.42 7.91 -4.81
N HIS A 37 4.71 7.60 -4.63
CA HIS A 37 5.79 8.57 -4.53
C HIS A 37 6.95 8.14 -5.43
N LEU A 38 7.23 8.91 -6.47
CA LEU A 38 8.42 8.74 -7.29
C LEU A 38 9.54 9.65 -6.80
N VAL A 39 10.72 9.09 -6.55
CA VAL A 39 11.91 9.84 -6.09
C VAL A 39 13.10 9.63 -7.02
N PRO A 40 14.08 10.53 -7.04
CA PRO A 40 15.37 10.28 -7.67
C PRO A 40 16.07 9.02 -7.15
N ALA A 41 16.83 8.34 -8.01
CA ALA A 41 17.69 7.24 -7.63
C ALA A 41 18.69 7.67 -6.54
N GLY A 42 18.86 6.82 -5.52
CA GLY A 42 19.72 7.11 -4.36
C GLY A 42 19.00 7.71 -3.15
N GLU A 43 17.75 8.18 -3.30
CA GLU A 43 16.95 8.67 -2.15
C GLU A 43 16.31 7.53 -1.33
N ILE A 44 16.22 6.33 -1.90
CA ILE A 44 15.79 5.14 -1.17
C ILE A 44 17.03 4.49 -0.56
N ASN A 45 17.05 4.35 0.76
CA ASN A 45 18.09 3.59 1.46
C ASN A 45 18.13 2.15 0.86
N PRO A 46 19.30 1.68 0.38
CA PRO A 46 19.46 0.34 -0.17
C PRO A 46 18.89 -0.79 0.71
N ASP A 47 19.04 -0.70 2.04
CA ASP A 47 18.55 -1.71 2.99
C ASP A 47 17.01 -1.74 3.11
N HIS A 48 16.33 -0.72 2.60
CA HIS A 48 14.87 -0.63 2.62
C HIS A 48 14.22 -1.05 1.29
N ILE A 49 15.01 -1.40 0.28
CA ILE A 49 14.50 -1.86 -1.02
C ILE A 49 13.88 -3.25 -0.87
N HIS A 50 12.62 -3.40 -1.27
CA HIS A 50 11.94 -4.71 -1.21
C HIS A 50 11.97 -5.44 -2.54
N THR A 51 11.74 -4.72 -3.64
CA THR A 51 11.88 -5.25 -4.99
C THR A 51 12.97 -4.45 -5.69
N PRO A 52 14.11 -5.08 -6.02
CA PRO A 52 15.17 -4.43 -6.78
C PRO A 52 14.69 -3.99 -8.17
N GLY A 53 15.21 -2.87 -8.66
CA GLY A 53 14.80 -2.27 -9.93
C GLY A 53 15.05 -3.13 -11.17
N ILE A 54 15.91 -4.15 -11.09
CA ILE A 54 16.17 -5.09 -12.20
C ILE A 54 14.89 -5.78 -12.72
N PHE A 55 13.93 -6.01 -11.83
CA PHE A 55 12.65 -6.65 -12.14
C PHE A 55 11.62 -5.68 -12.72
N ILE A 56 11.87 -4.37 -12.67
CA ILE A 56 10.93 -3.33 -13.07
C ILE A 56 11.36 -2.75 -14.42
N LYS A 57 10.43 -2.70 -15.39
CA LYS A 57 10.72 -2.17 -16.73
C LYS A 57 10.15 -0.79 -16.96
N ARG A 58 9.03 -0.47 -16.31
CA ARG A 58 8.38 0.84 -16.40
C ARG A 58 7.83 1.21 -15.03
N ILE A 59 7.89 2.49 -14.71
CA ILE A 59 7.30 3.05 -13.50
C ILE A 59 6.30 4.12 -13.91
N VAL A 60 5.16 4.15 -13.23
CA VAL A 60 4.12 5.16 -13.41
C VAL A 60 3.80 5.75 -12.05
N GLU A 61 3.95 7.06 -11.91
CA GLU A 61 3.51 7.76 -10.71
C GLU A 61 1.99 7.99 -10.78
N VAL A 62 1.26 7.49 -9.78
CA VAL A 62 -0.21 7.57 -9.71
C VAL A 62 -0.71 8.40 -8.51
N GLY A 63 0.21 8.90 -7.68
CA GLY A 63 -0.10 9.67 -6.48
C GLY A 63 -0.86 8.88 -5.40
N THR A 64 -1.28 9.56 -4.34
CA THR A 64 -2.02 8.93 -3.22
C THR A 64 -3.52 8.87 -3.50
N GLY A 65 -3.94 7.93 -4.35
CA GLY A 65 -5.34 7.66 -4.63
C GLY A 65 -6.13 7.10 -3.44
N LYS A 66 -7.47 7.10 -3.55
CA LYS A 66 -8.36 6.56 -2.51
C LYS A 66 -8.28 5.03 -2.46
N LYS A 67 -7.65 4.49 -1.42
CA LYS A 67 -7.60 3.05 -1.14
C LYS A 67 -8.92 2.59 -0.52
N ARG A 68 -9.66 1.71 -1.21
CA ARG A 68 -10.92 1.15 -0.69
C ARG A 68 -10.62 0.20 0.47
N ILE A 69 -11.31 0.39 1.59
CA ILE A 69 -11.32 -0.55 2.71
C ILE A 69 -12.59 -1.37 2.56
N GLU A 70 -12.45 -2.67 2.35
CA GLU A 70 -13.59 -3.59 2.21
C GLU A 70 -14.36 -3.72 3.51
N PHE A 71 -13.65 -4.03 4.61
CA PHE A 71 -14.22 -4.14 5.95
C PHE A 71 -13.50 -3.19 6.90
N ARG A 72 -14.17 -2.11 7.30
CA ARG A 72 -13.63 -1.12 8.25
C ARG A 72 -13.95 -1.55 9.69
N ASN A 73 -13.26 -2.56 10.16
CA ASN A 73 -13.41 -3.03 11.55
C ASN A 73 -12.61 -2.13 12.49
N THR A 74 -13.31 -1.51 13.45
CA THR A 74 -12.71 -0.67 14.48
C THR A 74 -13.11 -1.19 15.84
N ARG A 75 -12.18 -1.21 16.81
CA ARG A 75 -12.55 -1.51 18.19
C ARG A 75 -13.53 -0.44 18.72
N PRO A 76 -14.53 -0.80 19.55
CA PRO A 76 -15.33 0.19 20.26
C PRO A 76 -14.43 1.13 21.06
N ARG A 77 -14.76 2.43 21.07
CA ARG A 77 -14.06 3.39 21.93
C ARG A 77 -14.41 3.07 23.39
N PRO A 78 -13.43 2.84 24.27
CA PRO A 78 -13.73 2.71 25.69
C PRO A 78 -14.32 4.05 26.19
N GLY A 79 -15.57 4.03 26.68
CA GLY A 79 -16.20 5.18 27.33
C GLY A 79 -17.46 5.79 26.69
N LYS A 80 -18.16 5.13 25.76
CA LYS A 80 -19.55 5.51 25.42
C LYS A 80 -20.47 4.33 25.70
N ALA A 81 -21.13 4.35 26.85
CA ALA A 81 -22.21 3.41 27.15
C ALA A 81 -23.29 3.51 26.05
N PRO A 82 -23.87 2.40 25.59
CA PRO A 82 -25.03 2.47 24.70
C PRO A 82 -26.19 3.13 25.45
N ALA A 83 -26.85 4.09 24.81
CA ALA A 83 -28.12 4.60 25.31
C ALA A 83 -29.10 3.43 25.36
N ALA A 84 -29.67 3.16 26.53
CA ALA A 84 -30.61 2.07 26.75
C ALA A 84 -31.77 2.18 25.75
N ALA A 85 -32.07 1.09 25.06
CA ALA A 85 -33.33 0.94 24.35
C ALA A 85 -34.44 0.87 25.41
N THR A 86 -35.11 1.99 25.67
CA THR A 86 -36.38 1.97 26.38
C THR A 86 -37.41 1.38 25.46
N GLY A 87 -37.82 0.14 25.79
CA GLY A 87 -39.06 -0.42 25.28
C GLY A 87 -40.22 0.52 25.63
N VAL A 88 -41.14 0.65 24.68
CA VAL A 88 -42.49 1.14 24.93
C VAL A 88 -43.39 -0.01 24.51
N GLU A 89 -43.95 -0.69 25.50
CA GLU A 89 -45.26 -1.34 25.36
C GLU A 89 -46.28 -0.28 24.97
N ILE A 90 -47.09 -0.52 23.94
CA ILE A 90 -48.55 -0.79 23.97
C ILE A 90 -48.85 -1.70 22.77
#